data_AF-A0A6J2Q098-F1
#
_entry.id   AF-A0A6J2Q098-F1
#
_cell.length_a   1.000
_cell.length_b   1.000
_cell.length_c   1.000
_cell.angle_alpha   90.00
_cell.angle_beta   90.00
_cell.angle_gamma   90.00
#
_symmetry.space_group_name_H-M   'P 1'
#
loop_
_entity.id
_entity.type
_entity.pdbx_description
1 polymer ?
#
loop_
_entity_poly.entity_id
_entity_poly.type
_entity_poly.pdbx_seq_one_letter_code
_entity_poly.pdbx_strand_id
1 'polypeptide(L)'
;MTLRPTPTVFPELLTWGGCASFVANFLSLDPLEPPEGLPRYLFSSSSVLQSQRATCFECATLLCSLLLGAHYDVYCVSGYAVKEMCLLDQSLQECPLLDTEVKSVISEQEPQENKYTVKPLRELKSNFVTQQEKKKQDAEAARFQKHKLQESEQRPADPLQGLRVHCWVLVLSGSRSVQENFFIDPLTGNSYTTDNDNFLGIESVWNNLNYYVNMQDCRNGCAEEEQPRAFEMPRSWVSDIPISKQDLETCWPGTQKVTQYRKAKLEKFAPDLMSDGLITRLTTYKDLNCTDVVMVKEWYQHRNDHLEEREVNEVDSFITESFKRVQRFHLLCKSS
;
A
#
# COMPACT_ATOMS: atom_id res chain seq x y z
N MET A 1 -11.82 -9.41 -23.00
CA MET A 1 -11.85 -8.51 -21.84
C MET A 1 -11.25 -7.20 -22.29
N THR A 2 -11.97 -6.09 -22.19
CA THR A 2 -11.52 -4.84 -22.80
C THR A 2 -11.47 -3.76 -21.75
N LEU A 3 -10.24 -3.49 -21.34
CA LEU A 3 -9.88 -2.46 -20.40
C LEU A 3 -10.22 -1.10 -21.01
N ARG A 4 -11.03 -0.29 -20.32
CA ARG A 4 -11.52 1.00 -20.83
C ARG A 4 -11.00 2.13 -19.95
N PRO A 5 -10.14 3.04 -20.45
CA PRO A 5 -9.67 4.17 -19.67
C PRO A 5 -10.85 4.93 -19.04
N THR A 6 -10.81 5.12 -17.72
CA THR A 6 -11.90 5.72 -16.95
C THR A 6 -11.50 7.12 -16.48
N PRO A 7 -11.90 8.19 -17.17
CA PRO A 7 -11.60 9.54 -16.73
C PRO A 7 -12.28 9.82 -15.40
N THR A 8 -11.59 10.54 -14.51
CA THR A 8 -12.08 10.88 -13.19
C THR A 8 -12.00 12.39 -12.96
N VAL A 9 -12.97 12.92 -12.22
CA VAL A 9 -13.00 14.31 -11.77
C VAL A 9 -12.47 14.46 -10.33
N PHE A 10 -12.22 13.34 -9.65
CA PHE A 10 -11.83 13.28 -8.25
C PHE A 10 -10.30 13.41 -8.14
N PRO A 11 -9.78 14.44 -7.43
CA PRO A 11 -8.34 14.66 -7.27
C PRO A 11 -7.60 13.47 -6.66
N GLU A 12 -8.26 12.72 -5.77
CA GLU A 12 -7.73 11.53 -5.11
C GLU A 12 -7.34 10.46 -6.15
N LEU A 13 -8.15 10.30 -7.19
CA LEU A 13 -7.95 9.33 -8.27
C LEU A 13 -7.10 9.87 -9.42
N LEU A 14 -6.52 11.07 -9.31
CA LEU A 14 -5.57 11.57 -10.31
C LEU A 14 -4.15 11.07 -10.09
N THR A 15 -3.83 10.57 -8.90
CA THR A 15 -2.49 10.06 -8.56
C THR A 15 -2.48 8.54 -8.58
N TRP A 16 -1.36 7.93 -8.97
CA TRP A 16 -1.28 6.46 -8.97
C TRP A 16 -1.50 5.87 -7.56
N GLY A 17 -0.96 6.53 -6.53
CA GLY A 17 -1.09 6.09 -5.15
C GLY A 17 -2.52 6.17 -4.63
N GLY A 18 -3.27 7.21 -5.03
CA GLY A 18 -4.68 7.32 -4.68
C GLY A 18 -5.56 6.31 -5.39
N CYS A 19 -5.33 6.02 -6.68
CA CYS A 19 -5.99 4.92 -7.39
C CYS A 19 -5.70 3.56 -6.74
N ALA A 20 -4.43 3.28 -6.45
CA ALA A 20 -4.00 2.03 -5.84
C ALA A 20 -4.62 1.86 -4.43
N SER A 21 -4.60 2.92 -3.63
CA SER A 21 -5.23 2.94 -2.31
C SER A 21 -6.73 2.74 -2.40
N PHE A 22 -7.42 3.39 -3.35
CA PHE A 22 -8.85 3.20 -3.55
C PHE A 22 -9.20 1.74 -3.84
N VAL A 23 -8.53 1.12 -4.82
CA VAL A 23 -8.80 -0.29 -5.19
C VAL A 23 -8.52 -1.24 -4.04
N ALA A 24 -7.36 -1.11 -3.39
CA ALA A 24 -6.95 -1.97 -2.27
C ALA A 24 -7.85 -1.83 -1.04
N ASN A 25 -8.49 -0.68 -0.88
CA ASN A 25 -9.38 -0.42 0.25
C ASN A 25 -10.81 -0.83 -0.05
N PHE A 26 -11.29 -0.48 -1.24
CA PHE A 26 -12.68 -0.64 -1.63
C PHE A 26 -13.06 -2.09 -1.96
N LEU A 27 -12.09 -2.93 -2.36
CA LEU A 27 -12.34 -4.31 -2.76
C LEU A 27 -11.84 -5.32 -1.71
N SER A 28 -12.64 -6.37 -1.50
CA SER A 28 -12.22 -7.59 -0.80
C SER A 28 -11.72 -8.62 -1.80
N LEU A 29 -10.60 -9.27 -1.46
CA LEU A 29 -10.04 -10.35 -2.26
C LEU A 29 -10.99 -11.56 -2.28
N ASP A 30 -11.28 -12.05 -3.47
CA ASP A 30 -11.82 -13.38 -3.73
C ASP A 30 -10.69 -14.25 -4.33
N PRO A 31 -10.09 -15.18 -3.57
CA PRO A 31 -8.95 -15.96 -4.05
C PRO A 31 -9.29 -16.82 -5.27
N LEU A 32 -8.28 -17.08 -6.11
CA LEU A 32 -8.45 -17.98 -7.25
C LEU A 32 -8.60 -19.43 -6.80
N GLU A 33 -9.57 -20.13 -7.38
CA GLU A 33 -9.82 -21.55 -7.16
C GLU A 33 -9.87 -22.31 -8.51
N PRO A 34 -8.86 -23.15 -8.84
CA PRO A 34 -7.60 -23.36 -8.13
C PRO A 34 -6.61 -22.17 -8.28
N PRO A 35 -5.64 -22.00 -7.36
CA PRO A 35 -4.72 -20.87 -7.37
C PRO A 35 -3.69 -20.89 -8.52
N GLU A 36 -3.55 -22.05 -9.18
CA GLU A 36 -2.68 -22.26 -10.35
C GLU A 36 -3.40 -21.94 -11.67
N GLY A 37 -4.72 -21.80 -11.61
CA GLY A 37 -5.57 -21.64 -12.78
C GLY A 37 -5.85 -20.18 -13.07
N LEU A 38 -5.83 -19.82 -14.36
CA LEU A 38 -6.40 -18.55 -14.81
C LEU A 38 -7.92 -18.53 -14.55
N PRO A 39 -8.49 -17.37 -14.18
CA PRO A 39 -9.93 -17.24 -13.97
C PRO A 39 -10.70 -17.55 -15.26
N ARG A 40 -11.76 -18.35 -15.14
CA ARG A 40 -12.61 -18.78 -16.28
C ARG A 40 -13.43 -17.64 -16.87
N TYR A 41 -13.76 -16.66 -16.05
CA TYR A 41 -14.52 -15.48 -16.40
C TYR A 41 -13.98 -14.31 -15.58
N LEU A 42 -14.23 -13.10 -16.07
CA LEU A 42 -13.88 -11.87 -15.36
C LEU A 42 -15.09 -10.97 -15.36
N PHE A 43 -15.43 -10.46 -14.19
CA PHE A 43 -16.49 -9.48 -14.02
C PHE A 43 -16.09 -8.13 -14.59
N SER A 44 -17.10 -7.39 -15.07
CA SER A 44 -16.88 -6.02 -15.50
C SER A 44 -16.51 -5.14 -14.30
N SER A 45 -15.74 -4.08 -14.52
CA SER A 45 -15.36 -3.16 -13.45
C SER A 45 -16.58 -2.58 -12.72
N SER A 46 -17.71 -2.36 -13.40
CA SER A 46 -18.97 -1.95 -12.78
C SER A 46 -19.54 -3.02 -11.85
N SER A 47 -19.51 -4.29 -12.24
CA SER A 47 -19.95 -5.41 -11.40
C SER A 47 -19.04 -5.62 -10.19
N VAL A 48 -17.73 -5.43 -10.37
CA VAL A 48 -16.73 -5.47 -9.30
C VAL A 48 -17.00 -4.37 -8.28
N LEU A 49 -17.25 -3.13 -8.73
CA LEU A 49 -17.57 -2.04 -7.82
C LEU A 49 -18.86 -2.28 -7.04
N GLN A 50 -19.90 -2.83 -7.68
CA GLN A 50 -21.18 -3.12 -7.02
C GLN A 50 -21.08 -4.24 -5.99
N SER A 51 -20.27 -5.28 -6.27
CA SER A 51 -20.12 -6.43 -5.36
C SER A 51 -19.06 -6.23 -4.29
N GLN A 52 -18.14 -5.27 -4.49
CA GLN A 52 -16.96 -5.02 -3.66
C GLN A 52 -16.10 -6.27 -3.41
N ARG A 53 -16.19 -7.25 -4.31
CA ARG A 53 -15.44 -8.51 -4.26
C ARG A 53 -14.82 -8.76 -5.62
N ALA A 54 -13.56 -9.13 -5.63
CA ALA A 54 -12.82 -9.32 -6.85
C ALA A 54 -11.63 -10.25 -6.66
N THR A 55 -11.33 -10.97 -7.73
CA THR A 55 -10.06 -11.67 -7.91
C THR A 55 -8.92 -10.66 -8.14
N CYS A 56 -7.67 -11.11 -8.01
CA CYS A 56 -6.51 -10.26 -8.32
C CYS A 56 -6.54 -9.71 -9.76
N PHE A 57 -7.07 -10.45 -10.72
CA PHE A 57 -7.24 -10.01 -12.12
C PHE A 57 -8.24 -8.86 -12.26
N GLU A 58 -9.35 -8.93 -11.54
CA GLU A 58 -10.38 -7.89 -11.53
C GLU A 58 -9.88 -6.63 -10.83
N CYS A 59 -9.19 -6.78 -9.69
CA CYS A 59 -8.52 -5.68 -8.99
C CYS A 59 -7.49 -4.98 -9.90
N ALA A 60 -6.60 -5.75 -10.56
CA ALA A 60 -5.60 -5.21 -11.49
C ALA A 60 -6.26 -4.50 -12.69
N THR A 61 -7.33 -5.08 -13.24
CA THR A 61 -8.06 -4.48 -14.37
C THR A 61 -8.72 -3.17 -13.97
N LEU A 62 -9.40 -3.12 -12.82
CA LEU A 62 -10.01 -1.89 -12.32
C LEU A 62 -8.94 -0.82 -12.09
N LEU A 63 -7.82 -1.18 -11.43
CA LEU A 63 -6.73 -0.24 -11.18
C LEU A 63 -6.13 0.31 -12.48
N CYS A 64 -5.80 -0.57 -13.42
CA CYS A 64 -5.24 -0.18 -14.71
C CYS A 64 -6.21 0.71 -15.51
N SER A 65 -7.52 0.41 -15.44
CA SER A 65 -8.59 1.24 -16.03
C SER A 65 -8.61 2.68 -15.50
N LEU A 66 -8.43 2.85 -14.18
CA LEU A 66 -8.36 4.16 -13.53
C LEU A 66 -7.08 4.91 -13.88
N LEU A 67 -5.95 4.22 -13.85
CA LEU A 67 -4.64 4.80 -14.14
C LEU A 67 -4.51 5.27 -15.60
N LEU A 68 -5.02 4.51 -16.56
CA LEU A 68 -5.09 4.98 -17.96
C LEU A 68 -5.99 6.20 -18.11
N GLY A 69 -7.10 6.24 -17.37
CA GLY A 69 -7.98 7.41 -17.32
C GLY A 69 -7.33 8.65 -16.71
N ALA A 70 -6.38 8.44 -15.80
CA ALA A 70 -5.49 9.48 -15.26
C ALA A 70 -4.23 9.72 -16.14
N HIS A 71 -4.18 9.18 -17.36
CA HIS A 71 -3.07 9.35 -18.31
C HIS A 71 -1.71 8.81 -17.85
N TYR A 72 -1.71 7.75 -17.04
CA TYR A 72 -0.50 6.94 -16.83
C TYR A 72 -0.36 5.91 -17.96
N ASP A 73 0.88 5.60 -18.34
CA ASP A 73 1.16 4.48 -19.24
C ASP A 73 1.29 3.21 -18.39
N VAL A 74 0.25 2.36 -18.45
CA VAL A 74 0.10 1.22 -17.56
C VAL A 74 -0.40 -0.02 -18.28
N TYR A 75 -0.06 -1.17 -17.71
CA TYR A 75 -0.46 -2.47 -18.19
C TYR A 75 -0.86 -3.37 -17.02
N CYS A 76 -1.89 -4.19 -17.22
CA CYS A 76 -2.10 -5.37 -16.40
C CYS A 76 -1.04 -6.41 -16.75
N VAL A 77 -0.49 -7.08 -15.73
CA VAL A 77 0.51 -8.13 -15.84
C VAL A 77 -0.06 -9.39 -15.22
N SER A 78 -0.18 -10.45 -16.01
CA SER A 78 -0.47 -11.80 -15.52
C SER A 78 0.83 -12.58 -15.41
N GLY A 79 1.00 -13.26 -14.29
CA GLY A 79 2.19 -14.06 -14.05
C GLY A 79 2.10 -14.82 -12.74
N TYR A 80 3.25 -15.07 -12.13
CA TYR A 80 3.36 -15.82 -10.89
C TYR A 80 3.89 -14.95 -9.77
N ALA A 81 3.34 -15.14 -8.57
CA ALA A 81 3.79 -14.42 -7.38
C ALA A 81 3.89 -15.35 -6.16
N VAL A 82 4.59 -14.87 -5.13
CA VAL A 82 4.70 -15.57 -3.84
C VAL A 82 3.33 -15.76 -3.19
N LYS A 83 3.21 -16.80 -2.36
CA LYS A 83 1.97 -17.18 -1.67
C LYS A 83 1.34 -16.01 -0.93
N GLU A 84 2.15 -15.28 -0.18
CA GLU A 84 1.71 -14.18 0.69
C GLU A 84 1.04 -13.07 -0.13
N MET A 85 1.59 -12.75 -1.30
CA MET A 85 1.01 -11.75 -2.20
C MET A 85 -0.31 -12.22 -2.82
N CYS A 86 -0.37 -13.48 -3.28
CA CYS A 86 -1.59 -14.04 -3.89
C CYS A 86 -2.75 -14.14 -2.91
N LEU A 87 -2.47 -14.35 -1.62
CA LEU A 87 -3.46 -14.52 -0.57
C LEU A 87 -3.71 -13.26 0.26
N LEU A 88 -3.07 -12.13 -0.07
CA LEU A 88 -3.09 -10.90 0.73
C LEU A 88 -2.69 -11.15 2.20
N ASP A 89 -1.76 -12.08 2.43
CA ASP A 89 -1.24 -12.36 3.77
C ASP A 89 -0.11 -11.39 4.12
N GLN A 90 -0.41 -10.47 5.03
CA GLN A 90 0.53 -9.44 5.48
C GLN A 90 1.09 -9.73 6.88
N SER A 91 0.79 -10.90 7.46
CA SER A 91 1.10 -11.24 8.87
C SER A 91 2.60 -11.26 9.20
N LEU A 92 3.47 -11.37 8.19
CA LEU A 92 4.93 -11.33 8.35
C LEU A 92 5.55 -10.00 7.92
N GLN A 93 4.76 -9.08 7.38
CA GLN A 93 5.21 -7.74 7.01
C GLN A 93 5.22 -6.83 8.23
N GLU A 94 6.21 -5.95 8.32
CA GLU A 94 6.22 -4.90 9.35
C GLU A 94 5.11 -3.88 9.06
N CYS A 95 4.45 -3.39 10.11
CA CYS A 95 3.38 -2.42 9.95
C CYS A 95 3.95 -1.04 9.55
N PRO A 96 3.51 -0.43 8.44
CA PRO A 96 4.05 0.86 7.98
C PRO A 96 3.91 2.00 8.99
N LEU A 97 2.90 1.94 9.87
CA LEU A 97 2.67 2.97 10.89
C LEU A 97 3.70 2.92 12.03
N LEU A 98 4.40 1.79 12.22
CA LEU A 98 5.50 1.68 13.18
C LEU A 98 6.77 2.40 12.70
N ASP A 99 7.00 2.44 11.39
CA ASP A 99 8.17 3.10 10.79
C ASP A 99 8.07 4.64 10.78
N THR A 100 6.85 5.19 10.90
CA THR A 100 6.59 6.64 10.81
C THR A 100 7.30 7.43 11.92
N GLU A 101 7.57 6.81 13.07
CA GLU A 101 8.30 7.44 14.17
C GLU A 101 9.80 7.63 13.87
N VAL A 102 10.38 6.86 12.95
CA VAL A 102 11.79 7.00 12.57
C VAL A 102 11.98 7.94 11.36
N LYS A 103 11.03 7.98 10.42
CA LYS A 103 11.13 8.84 9.23
C LYS A 103 10.71 10.29 9.44
N SER A 104 9.84 10.58 10.41
CA SER A 104 9.42 11.96 10.71
C SER A 104 10.54 12.85 11.27
N VAL A 105 11.70 12.28 11.62
CA VAL A 105 12.88 13.03 12.10
C VAL A 105 13.93 13.30 11.01
N ILE A 106 13.84 12.68 9.81
CA ILE A 106 14.93 12.75 8.80
C ILE A 106 14.53 13.51 7.51
N SER A 107 13.26 13.89 7.34
CA SER A 107 12.85 14.76 6.22
C SER A 107 13.01 16.25 6.56
N GLU A 108 14.19 16.69 6.97
CA GLU A 108 14.57 18.10 6.79
C GLU A 108 14.99 18.28 5.33
N GLN A 109 14.10 18.88 4.54
CA GLN A 109 14.49 19.46 3.25
C GLN A 109 15.64 20.44 3.52
N GLU A 110 16.78 20.29 2.83
CA GLU A 110 17.85 21.29 2.89
C GLU A 110 17.26 22.67 2.57
N PRO A 111 17.30 23.65 3.49
CA PRO A 111 16.82 24.99 3.18
C PRO A 111 17.74 25.59 2.13
N GLN A 112 17.17 26.10 1.04
CA GLN A 112 17.91 26.97 0.12
C GLN A 112 18.48 28.16 0.91
N GLU A 113 19.81 28.24 1.01
CA GLU A 113 20.49 29.30 1.75
C GLU A 113 20.25 30.66 1.08
N ASN A 114 19.33 31.45 1.62
CA ASN A 114 19.27 32.88 1.33
C ASN A 114 20.31 33.61 2.20
N LYS A 115 20.93 34.67 1.64
CA LYS A 115 22.02 35.50 2.23
C LYS A 115 21.75 36.06 3.65
N TYR A 116 20.52 35.98 4.13
CA TYR A 116 20.08 36.47 5.44
C TYR A 116 19.56 35.37 6.38
N THR A 117 19.87 34.10 6.12
CA THR A 117 19.46 32.98 6.99
C THR A 117 20.32 32.92 8.23
N VAL A 118 19.71 33.09 9.40
CA VAL A 118 20.39 32.93 10.70
C VAL A 118 20.79 31.47 10.84
N LYS A 119 22.07 31.21 11.15
CA LYS A 119 22.56 29.84 11.38
C LYS A 119 21.69 29.17 12.45
N PRO A 120 21.18 27.95 12.20
CA PRO A 120 20.44 27.22 13.21
C PRO A 120 21.28 27.08 14.47
N LEU A 121 20.64 27.17 15.63
CA LEU A 121 21.29 27.00 16.93
C LEU A 121 21.94 25.61 16.94
N ARG A 122 23.25 25.58 17.20
CA ARG A 122 24.03 24.33 17.19
C ARG A 122 23.43 23.39 18.24
N GLU A 123 22.80 22.31 17.79
CA GLU A 123 22.34 21.27 18.70
C GLU A 123 23.55 20.71 19.44
N LEU A 124 23.53 20.81 20.77
CA LEU A 124 24.58 20.29 21.64
C LEU A 124 24.37 18.78 21.86
N LYS A 125 24.41 17.99 20.79
CA LYS A 125 24.40 16.52 20.87
C LYS A 125 25.85 16.02 20.88
N SER A 126 26.19 15.18 21.86
CA SER A 126 27.52 14.59 21.98
C SER A 126 27.72 13.51 20.92
N ASN A 127 28.76 13.63 20.09
CA ASN A 127 29.11 12.63 19.07
C ASN A 127 29.25 11.20 19.66
N PHE A 128 29.64 11.09 20.93
CA PHE A 128 29.75 9.81 21.63
C PHE A 128 28.38 9.15 21.82
N VAL A 129 27.37 9.92 22.24
CA VAL A 129 26.00 9.43 22.46
C VAL A 129 25.40 8.96 21.14
N THR A 130 25.53 9.76 20.08
CA THR A 130 25.08 9.39 18.73
C THR A 130 25.75 8.10 18.23
N GLN A 131 27.06 7.94 18.48
CA GLN A 131 27.75 6.72 18.07
C GLN A 131 27.35 5.50 18.90
N GLN A 132 26.99 5.68 20.17
CA GLN A 132 26.44 4.63 21.04
C GLN A 132 25.04 4.19 20.59
N GLU A 133 24.15 5.15 20.31
CA GLU A 133 22.80 4.90 19.82
C GLU A 133 22.82 4.16 18.49
N LYS A 134 23.66 4.62 17.55
CA LYS A 134 23.83 3.95 16.25
C LYS A 134 24.30 2.51 16.42
N LYS A 135 25.31 2.25 17.26
CA LYS A 135 25.76 0.88 17.56
C LYS A 135 24.66 0.00 18.15
N LYS A 136 23.79 0.58 19.00
CA LYS A 136 22.65 -0.13 19.59
C LYS A 136 21.62 -0.48 18.51
N GLN A 137 21.26 0.48 17.66
CA GLN A 137 20.35 0.27 16.52
C GLN A 137 20.89 -0.76 15.54
N ASP A 138 22.17 -0.67 15.15
CA ASP A 138 22.81 -1.62 14.24
C ASP A 138 22.82 -3.05 14.84
N ALA A 139 23.07 -3.18 16.15
CA ALA A 139 23.05 -4.46 16.85
C ALA A 139 21.63 -5.05 16.94
N GLU A 140 20.63 -4.21 17.15
CA GLU A 140 19.22 -4.61 17.18
C GLU A 140 18.73 -5.03 15.79
N ALA A 141 19.04 -4.26 14.76
CA ALA A 141 18.77 -4.61 13.36
C ALA A 141 19.45 -5.93 12.97
N ALA A 142 20.71 -6.14 13.36
CA ALA A 142 21.41 -7.39 13.09
C ALA A 142 20.79 -8.60 13.81
N ARG A 143 20.34 -8.43 15.06
CA ARG A 143 19.60 -9.48 15.80
C ARG A 143 18.27 -9.80 15.12
N PHE A 144 17.53 -8.77 14.75
CA PHE A 144 16.27 -8.89 14.04
C PHE A 144 16.44 -9.62 12.70
N GLN A 145 17.47 -9.28 11.93
CA GLN A 145 17.76 -9.92 10.64
C GLN A 145 18.15 -11.38 10.81
N LYS A 146 18.93 -11.73 11.84
CA LYS A 146 19.21 -13.13 12.19
C LYS A 146 17.94 -13.89 12.55
N HIS A 147 17.06 -13.31 13.34
CA HIS A 147 15.78 -13.94 13.69
C HIS A 147 14.91 -14.15 12.45
N LYS A 148 14.83 -13.16 11.56
CA LYS A 148 14.08 -13.26 10.29
C LYS A 148 14.62 -14.37 9.39
N LEU A 149 15.94 -14.54 9.32
CA LEU A 149 16.57 -15.63 8.57
C LEU A 149 16.24 -17.01 9.17
N GLN A 150 16.39 -17.15 10.50
CA GLN A 150 16.07 -18.39 11.19
C GLN A 150 14.58 -18.78 11.05
N GLU A 151 13.69 -17.80 11.15
CA GLU A 151 12.25 -17.95 10.91
C GLU A 151 11.98 -18.36 9.46
N SER A 152 12.75 -17.83 8.51
CA SER A 152 12.68 -18.24 7.10
C SER A 152 13.06 -19.69 6.87
N GLU A 153 14.12 -20.18 7.52
CA GLU A 153 14.59 -21.56 7.40
C GLU A 153 13.64 -22.57 8.04
N GLN A 154 12.89 -22.16 9.07
CA GLN A 154 11.92 -23.00 9.76
C GLN A 154 10.57 -23.09 9.05
N ARG A 155 10.34 -22.27 8.01
CA ARG A 155 9.07 -22.28 7.29
C ARG A 155 8.91 -23.56 6.47
N PRO A 156 7.72 -24.16 6.46
CA PRO A 156 7.44 -25.29 5.59
C PRO A 156 7.59 -24.85 4.14
N ALA A 157 8.19 -25.71 3.32
CA ALA A 157 8.29 -25.47 1.88
C ALA A 157 6.89 -25.32 1.29
N ASP A 158 6.71 -24.33 0.42
CA ASP A 158 5.45 -24.06 -0.24
C ASP A 158 5.32 -24.94 -1.50
N PRO A 159 4.35 -25.88 -1.55
CA PRO A 159 4.21 -26.80 -2.68
C PRO A 159 3.88 -26.10 -4.01
N LEU A 160 3.30 -24.89 -3.95
CA LEU A 160 2.88 -24.11 -5.12
C LEU A 160 3.78 -22.89 -5.36
N GLN A 161 5.00 -22.89 -4.82
CA GLN A 161 5.97 -21.83 -5.07
C GLN A 161 6.21 -21.70 -6.58
N GLY A 162 5.98 -20.50 -7.12
CA GLY A 162 6.13 -20.23 -8.56
C GLY A 162 4.99 -20.75 -9.44
N LEU A 163 3.96 -21.38 -8.87
CA LEU A 163 2.80 -21.90 -9.61
C LEU A 163 1.54 -21.07 -9.41
N ARG A 164 1.47 -20.24 -8.36
CA ARG A 164 0.30 -19.41 -8.11
C ARG A 164 0.21 -18.28 -9.11
N VAL A 165 -0.91 -18.23 -9.80
CA VAL A 165 -1.21 -17.18 -10.76
C VAL A 165 -1.65 -15.94 -10.00
N HIS A 166 -1.05 -14.81 -10.33
CA HIS A 166 -1.41 -13.50 -9.80
C HIS A 166 -1.49 -12.48 -10.94
N CYS A 167 -2.19 -11.38 -10.68
CA CYS A 167 -2.27 -10.27 -11.61
C CYS A 167 -1.99 -8.96 -10.89
N TRP A 168 -1.08 -8.16 -11.45
CA TRP A 168 -0.66 -6.87 -10.92
C TRP A 168 -0.59 -5.82 -12.02
N VAL A 169 -0.19 -4.59 -11.69
CA VAL A 169 -0.10 -3.49 -12.66
C VAL A 169 1.34 -3.05 -12.83
N LEU A 170 1.80 -2.95 -14.08
CA LEU A 170 3.04 -2.29 -14.46
C LEU A 170 2.76 -0.84 -14.80
N VAL A 171 3.53 0.08 -14.22
CA VAL A 171 3.56 1.49 -14.59
C VAL A 171 4.87 1.80 -15.27
N LEU A 172 4.81 2.35 -16.48
CA LEU A 172 5.99 2.76 -17.24
C LEU A 172 6.39 4.20 -16.91
N SER A 173 7.69 4.46 -16.99
CA SER A 173 8.25 5.80 -16.87
C SER A 173 7.90 6.69 -18.05
N GLY A 174 8.02 8.00 -17.85
CA GLY A 174 7.83 9.02 -18.89
C GLY A 174 6.48 9.74 -18.84
N SER A 175 5.45 9.16 -18.23
CA SER A 175 4.14 9.80 -18.03
C SER A 175 3.96 10.27 -16.58
N ARG A 176 3.26 11.40 -16.37
CA ARG A 176 2.84 11.90 -15.04
C ARG A 176 3.97 11.97 -14.00
N SER A 177 5.18 12.34 -14.43
CA SER A 177 6.40 12.47 -13.60
C SER A 177 6.93 11.15 -13.01
N VAL A 178 6.55 10.00 -13.57
CA VAL A 178 7.13 8.70 -13.20
C VAL A 178 8.53 8.58 -13.83
N GLN A 179 9.55 8.41 -12.99
CA GLN A 179 10.96 8.36 -13.42
C GLN A 179 11.40 6.96 -13.83
N GLU A 180 10.93 5.93 -13.12
CA GLU A 180 11.32 4.53 -13.31
C GLU A 180 10.09 3.65 -13.42
N ASN A 181 10.24 2.51 -14.09
CA ASN A 181 9.19 1.52 -14.17
C ASN A 181 9.01 0.85 -12.80
N PHE A 182 7.77 0.59 -12.42
CA PHE A 182 7.48 -0.07 -11.15
C PHE A 182 6.20 -0.90 -11.26
N PHE A 183 6.08 -1.89 -10.37
CA PHE A 183 4.88 -2.68 -10.21
C PHE A 183 4.01 -2.14 -9.08
N ILE A 184 2.69 -2.29 -9.22
CA ILE A 184 1.72 -2.06 -8.15
C ILE A 184 0.98 -3.37 -7.91
N ASP A 185 1.00 -3.86 -6.68
CA ASP A 185 0.10 -4.93 -6.26
C ASP A 185 -1.29 -4.31 -5.97
N PRO A 186 -2.34 -4.64 -6.74
CA PRO A 186 -3.64 -4.00 -6.61
C PRO A 186 -4.36 -4.38 -5.31
N LEU A 187 -3.95 -5.46 -4.64
CA LEU A 187 -4.57 -5.93 -3.40
C LEU A 187 -4.12 -5.10 -2.19
N THR A 188 -2.83 -4.75 -2.12
CA THR A 188 -2.28 -3.92 -1.05
C THR A 188 -2.22 -2.44 -1.42
N GLY A 189 -2.17 -2.11 -2.71
CA GLY A 189 -1.96 -0.76 -3.22
C GLY A 189 -0.50 -0.29 -3.13
N ASN A 190 0.42 -1.19 -2.75
CA ASN A 190 1.85 -0.89 -2.60
C ASN A 190 2.57 -0.92 -3.95
N SER A 191 3.57 -0.05 -4.10
CA SER A 191 4.49 -0.09 -5.22
C SER A 191 5.74 -0.92 -4.91
N TYR A 192 6.29 -1.54 -5.94
CA TYR A 192 7.47 -2.39 -5.90
C TYR A 192 8.35 -2.11 -7.10
N THR A 193 9.66 -2.27 -6.94
CA THR A 193 10.59 -2.26 -8.07
C THR A 193 10.32 -3.47 -8.98
N THR A 194 10.73 -3.37 -10.25
CA THR A 194 10.46 -4.44 -11.24
C THR A 194 11.30 -5.70 -11.04
N ASP A 195 12.34 -5.63 -10.21
CA ASP A 195 13.25 -6.71 -9.82
C ASP A 195 12.89 -7.36 -8.47
N ASN A 196 11.73 -7.02 -7.90
CA ASN A 196 11.34 -7.50 -6.59
C ASN A 196 11.02 -9.01 -6.57
N ASP A 197 11.61 -9.73 -5.61
CA ASP A 197 11.49 -11.20 -5.45
C ASP A 197 10.05 -11.72 -5.26
N ASN A 198 9.09 -10.86 -4.95
CA ASN A 198 7.69 -11.25 -4.83
C ASN A 198 7.06 -11.65 -6.17
N PHE A 199 7.60 -11.15 -7.30
CA PHE A 199 7.13 -11.43 -8.66
C PHE A 199 8.05 -12.48 -9.30
N LEU A 200 7.53 -13.70 -9.46
CA LEU A 200 8.33 -14.87 -9.81
C LEU A 200 8.44 -15.10 -11.32
N GLY A 201 7.50 -14.57 -12.10
CA GLY A 201 7.54 -14.66 -13.56
C GLY A 201 6.36 -13.97 -14.23
N ILE A 202 6.53 -13.56 -15.49
CA ILE A 202 5.50 -12.88 -16.29
C ILE A 202 5.11 -13.77 -17.46
N GLU A 203 3.81 -13.97 -17.65
CA GLU A 203 3.24 -14.76 -18.75
C GLU A 203 2.66 -13.84 -19.84
N SER A 204 1.94 -12.79 -19.44
CA SER A 204 1.37 -11.83 -20.40
C SER A 204 1.16 -10.46 -19.77
N VAL A 205 1.14 -9.44 -20.63
CA VAL A 205 1.00 -8.04 -20.26
C VAL A 205 0.05 -7.36 -21.24
N TRP A 206 -0.92 -6.58 -20.76
CA TRP A 206 -1.90 -5.93 -21.64
C TRP A 206 -2.45 -4.63 -21.11
N ASN A 207 -2.91 -3.77 -22.01
CA ASN A 207 -3.67 -2.57 -21.68
C ASN A 207 -4.92 -2.45 -22.57
N ASN A 208 -5.44 -1.24 -22.75
CA ASN A 208 -6.61 -1.00 -23.59
C ASN A 208 -6.35 -1.09 -25.10
N LEU A 209 -5.08 -1.16 -25.53
CA LEU A 209 -4.67 -1.15 -26.93
C LEU A 209 -3.97 -2.44 -27.36
N ASN A 210 -3.06 -2.93 -26.51
CA ASN A 210 -2.11 -3.99 -26.86
C ASN A 210 -2.22 -5.16 -25.89
N TYR A 211 -1.90 -6.35 -26.40
CA TYR A 211 -1.72 -7.57 -25.62
C TYR A 211 -0.39 -8.22 -26.02
N TYR A 212 0.48 -8.41 -25.04
CA TYR A 212 1.80 -9.00 -25.20
C TYR A 212 1.84 -10.34 -24.45
N VAL A 213 2.38 -11.36 -25.10
CA VAL A 213 2.61 -12.68 -24.51
C VAL A 213 4.10 -12.88 -24.37
N ASN A 214 4.52 -13.38 -23.22
CA ASN A 214 5.89 -13.81 -23.04
C ASN A 214 6.11 -15.12 -23.83
N MET A 215 6.94 -15.04 -24.87
CA MET A 215 7.27 -16.18 -25.74
C MET A 215 8.58 -16.86 -25.34
N GLN A 216 9.23 -16.44 -24.25
CA GLN A 216 10.50 -17.00 -23.80
C GLN A 216 10.34 -18.47 -23.37
N ASP A 217 11.13 -19.37 -23.95
CA ASP A 217 11.23 -20.75 -23.49
C ASP A 217 12.16 -20.82 -22.27
N CYS A 218 11.58 -20.79 -21.07
CA CYS A 218 12.30 -20.73 -19.80
C CYS A 218 13.06 -22.02 -19.43
N ARG A 219 13.20 -23.01 -20.33
CA ARG A 219 13.87 -24.28 -20.04
C ARG A 219 15.39 -24.18 -19.84
N ASN A 220 16.08 -23.21 -20.47
CA ASN A 220 17.55 -23.13 -20.47
C ASN A 220 18.18 -21.75 -20.23
N GLY A 221 17.44 -20.75 -19.72
CA GLY A 221 17.97 -19.39 -19.50
C GLY A 221 18.13 -18.58 -20.79
N CYS A 222 18.10 -17.26 -20.66
CA CYS A 222 17.86 -16.31 -21.75
C CYS A 222 18.98 -16.28 -22.80
N ALA A 223 18.69 -16.77 -24.02
CA ALA A 223 19.44 -16.45 -25.23
C ALA A 223 18.50 -16.26 -26.43
N GLU A 224 18.62 -15.06 -27.03
CA GLU A 224 18.14 -14.57 -28.32
C GLU A 224 16.65 -14.20 -28.51
N GLU A 225 16.49 -13.05 -29.17
CA GLU A 225 15.27 -12.29 -29.39
C GLU A 225 14.69 -12.54 -30.80
N GLU A 226 13.38 -12.74 -30.88
CA GLU A 226 12.61 -12.48 -32.10
C GLU A 226 11.43 -11.55 -31.77
N GLN A 227 11.19 -10.54 -32.62
CA GLN A 227 10.12 -9.57 -32.39
C GLN A 227 8.73 -10.17 -32.67
N PRO A 228 7.77 -10.07 -31.74
CA PRO A 228 6.42 -10.55 -31.97
C PRO A 228 5.60 -9.57 -32.82
N ARG A 229 4.70 -10.10 -33.65
CA ARG A 229 3.67 -9.33 -34.35
C ARG A 229 2.70 -8.74 -33.33
N ALA A 230 2.51 -7.42 -33.37
CA ALA A 230 1.53 -6.74 -32.53
C ALA A 230 0.10 -7.23 -32.87
N PHE A 231 -0.57 -7.84 -31.88
CA PHE A 231 -1.98 -8.18 -31.94
C PHE A 231 -2.78 -6.99 -31.38
N GLU A 232 -3.59 -6.35 -32.22
CA GLU A 232 -4.43 -5.22 -31.80
C GLU A 232 -5.65 -5.71 -31.01
N MET A 233 -5.84 -5.19 -29.80
CA MET A 233 -7.02 -5.53 -29.00
C MET A 233 -8.28 -4.88 -29.57
N PRO A 234 -9.39 -5.62 -29.70
CA PRO A 234 -10.67 -5.04 -30.09
C PRO A 234 -11.09 -3.96 -29.08
N ARG A 235 -11.74 -2.90 -29.59
CA ARG A 235 -12.22 -1.79 -28.76
C ARG A 235 -13.17 -2.28 -27.68
N SER A 236 -13.13 -1.60 -26.53
CA SER A 236 -13.95 -1.99 -25.40
C SER A 236 -15.46 -1.91 -25.65
N TRP A 237 -16.16 -2.98 -25.25
CA TRP A 237 -17.62 -3.05 -25.24
C TRP A 237 -18.22 -2.77 -23.86
N VAL A 238 -17.37 -2.45 -22.87
CA VAL A 238 -17.81 -2.13 -21.50
C VAL A 238 -18.18 -0.65 -21.41
N SER A 239 -19.27 -0.35 -20.70
CA SER A 239 -19.70 1.02 -20.36
C SER A 239 -18.67 1.74 -19.47
N ASP A 240 -18.77 3.07 -19.37
CA ASP A 240 -17.97 3.83 -18.41
C ASP A 240 -18.25 3.34 -16.98
N ILE A 241 -17.22 3.43 -16.13
CA ILE A 241 -17.30 3.05 -14.72
C ILE A 241 -17.80 4.28 -13.94
N PRO A 242 -19.02 4.26 -13.37
CA PRO A 242 -19.51 5.36 -12.56
C PRO A 242 -18.95 5.23 -11.14
N ILE A 243 -17.85 5.92 -10.83
CA ILE A 243 -17.40 6.07 -9.45
C ILE A 243 -18.14 7.26 -8.86
N SER A 244 -18.91 7.02 -7.79
CA SER A 244 -19.59 8.07 -7.05
C SER A 244 -18.70 8.61 -5.92
N LYS A 245 -19.04 9.81 -5.42
CA LYS A 245 -18.38 10.36 -4.22
C LYS A 245 -18.59 9.44 -3.01
N GLN A 246 -19.76 8.81 -2.91
CA GLN A 246 -20.06 7.85 -1.86
C GLN A 246 -19.10 6.66 -1.90
N ASP A 247 -18.74 6.14 -3.08
CA ASP A 247 -17.79 5.03 -3.21
C ASP A 247 -16.40 5.39 -2.67
N LEU A 248 -15.97 6.65 -2.86
CA LEU A 248 -14.72 7.17 -2.29
C LEU A 248 -14.78 7.36 -0.78
N GLU A 249 -15.96 7.68 -0.23
CA GLU A 249 -16.17 7.87 1.20
C GLU A 249 -16.35 6.53 1.94
N THR A 250 -17.02 5.56 1.31
CA THR A 250 -17.18 4.18 1.80
C THR A 250 -15.95 3.36 1.45
N CYS A 251 -14.81 3.72 2.05
CA CYS A 251 -13.50 3.15 1.74
C CYS A 251 -13.40 1.62 1.89
N TRP A 252 -14.27 0.95 2.65
CA TRP A 252 -14.13 -0.46 3.03
C TRP A 252 -15.45 -1.24 2.95
N PRO A 253 -15.46 -2.48 2.43
CA PRO A 253 -16.62 -3.36 2.48
C PRO A 253 -16.97 -3.68 3.94
N GLY A 254 -18.15 -3.28 4.40
CA GLY A 254 -18.55 -3.50 5.79
C GLY A 254 -17.95 -2.52 6.81
N THR A 255 -17.52 -1.33 6.37
CA THR A 255 -17.22 -0.14 7.21
C THR A 255 -15.93 -0.16 8.05
N GLN A 256 -15.24 -1.31 8.14
CA GLN A 256 -13.94 -1.44 8.79
C GLN A 256 -13.01 -2.34 7.96
N LYS A 257 -11.71 -2.04 7.94
CA LYS A 257 -10.66 -2.99 7.49
C LYS A 257 -9.75 -3.33 8.64
N VAL A 258 -9.45 -4.62 8.77
CA VAL A 258 -8.48 -5.15 9.71
C VAL A 258 -7.36 -5.81 8.93
N THR A 259 -6.13 -5.36 9.13
CA THR A 259 -4.94 -5.96 8.55
C THR A 259 -4.04 -6.47 9.66
N GLN A 260 -3.71 -7.75 9.60
CA GLN A 260 -2.74 -8.36 10.49
C GLN A 260 -1.34 -8.18 9.90
N TYR A 261 -0.44 -7.63 10.71
CA TYR A 261 0.98 -7.46 10.43
C TYR A 261 1.81 -8.25 11.44
N ARG A 262 3.12 -8.24 11.25
CA ARG A 262 4.06 -8.86 12.16
C ARG A 262 3.98 -8.20 13.52
N LYS A 263 3.51 -8.97 14.52
CA LYS A 263 3.30 -8.49 15.89
C LYS A 263 2.44 -7.23 15.99
N ALA A 264 1.57 -7.00 15.01
CA ALA A 264 0.73 -5.81 14.99
C ALA A 264 -0.61 -6.08 14.31
N LYS A 265 -1.66 -5.47 14.82
CA LYS A 265 -3.00 -5.47 14.24
C LYS A 265 -3.38 -4.03 13.94
N LEU A 266 -3.67 -3.75 12.66
CA LEU A 266 -4.10 -2.43 12.22
C LEU A 266 -5.58 -2.47 11.86
N GLU A 267 -6.36 -1.63 12.52
CA GLU A 267 -7.80 -1.46 12.30
C GLU A 267 -8.04 -0.06 11.74
N LYS A 268 -8.73 0.03 10.60
CA LYS A 268 -9.15 1.29 9.99
C LYS A 268 -10.66 1.32 9.90
N PHE A 269 -11.26 2.43 10.31
CA PHE A 269 -12.70 2.62 10.34
C PHE A 269 -13.11 3.65 9.29
N ALA A 270 -14.31 3.51 8.73
CA ALA A 270 -14.89 4.51 7.85
C ALA A 270 -15.07 5.84 8.62
N PRO A 271 -14.78 7.00 8.00
CA PRO A 271 -15.02 8.30 8.62
C PRO A 271 -16.46 8.45 9.10
N ASP A 272 -16.65 9.07 10.26
CA ASP A 272 -17.95 9.41 10.88
C ASP A 272 -18.88 8.20 11.17
N LEU A 273 -18.41 6.97 10.99
CA LEU A 273 -19.11 5.75 11.44
C LEU A 273 -19.07 5.62 12.96
N MET A 274 -17.89 5.86 13.52
CA MET A 274 -17.64 5.70 14.95
C MET A 274 -18.03 6.99 15.67
N SER A 275 -19.01 6.92 16.58
CA SER A 275 -19.51 8.10 17.30
C SER A 275 -18.47 8.77 18.22
N ASP A 276 -17.39 8.05 18.54
CA ASP A 276 -16.25 8.53 19.33
C ASP A 276 -15.16 9.22 18.50
N GLY A 277 -15.34 9.28 17.17
CA GLY A 277 -14.40 9.86 16.22
C GLY A 277 -13.18 8.99 15.92
N LEU A 278 -13.14 7.71 16.33
CA LEU A 278 -12.02 6.82 16.08
C LEU A 278 -11.91 6.47 14.58
N ILE A 279 -10.75 6.74 13.98
CA ILE A 279 -10.50 6.47 12.55
C ILE A 279 -9.51 5.33 12.34
N THR A 280 -8.54 5.15 13.23
CA THR A 280 -7.51 4.12 13.10
C THR A 280 -7.05 3.67 14.48
N ARG A 281 -6.85 2.37 14.65
CA ARG A 281 -6.27 1.77 15.85
C ARG A 281 -5.15 0.81 15.45
N LEU A 282 -3.99 0.98 16.04
CA LEU A 282 -2.84 0.10 15.92
C LEU A 282 -2.59 -0.57 17.26
N THR A 283 -2.69 -1.89 17.29
CA THR A 283 -2.32 -2.70 18.45
C THR A 283 -1.02 -3.43 18.16
N THR A 284 -0.03 -3.28 19.03
CA THR A 284 1.24 -4.00 18.94
C THR A 284 1.32 -5.07 20.01
N TYR A 285 1.98 -6.17 19.66
CA TYR A 285 2.06 -7.37 20.47
C TYR A 285 3.51 -7.74 20.77
N LYS A 286 3.72 -8.45 21.87
CA LYS A 286 5.05 -8.96 22.25
C LYS A 286 5.49 -10.10 21.34
N ASP A 287 4.53 -10.95 20.99
CA ASP A 287 4.71 -12.23 20.33
C ASP A 287 4.03 -12.26 18.95
N LEU A 288 4.40 -13.26 18.13
CA LEU A 288 3.86 -13.42 16.78
C LEU A 288 2.43 -13.98 16.76
N ASN A 289 2.02 -14.69 17.81
CA ASN A 289 0.64 -15.21 17.93
C ASN A 289 -0.34 -14.12 18.37
N CYS A 290 0.16 -12.91 18.65
CA CYS A 290 -0.62 -11.73 19.01
C CYS A 290 -1.50 -11.97 20.24
N THR A 291 -0.93 -12.58 21.28
CA THR A 291 -1.64 -12.85 22.54
C THR A 291 -1.42 -11.73 23.56
N ASP A 292 -0.19 -11.22 23.66
CA ASP A 292 0.19 -10.27 24.69
C ASP A 292 0.29 -8.85 24.09
N VAL A 293 -0.68 -7.99 24.41
CA VAL A 293 -0.69 -6.58 23.97
C VAL A 293 0.41 -5.80 24.69
N VAL A 294 1.18 -5.02 23.92
CA VAL A 294 2.25 -4.15 24.43
C VAL A 294 1.83 -2.69 24.40
N MET A 295 1.31 -2.25 23.26
CA MET A 295 0.87 -0.86 23.07
C MET A 295 -0.35 -0.79 22.15
N VAL A 296 -1.25 0.14 22.48
CA VAL A 296 -2.42 0.50 21.66
C VAL A 296 -2.32 1.97 21.32
N LYS A 297 -2.28 2.29 20.03
CA LYS A 297 -2.25 3.65 19.50
C LYS A 297 -3.50 3.90 18.67
N GLU A 298 -4.20 4.98 18.99
CA GLU A 298 -5.50 5.34 18.42
C GLU A 298 -5.42 6.74 17.82
N TRP A 299 -5.95 6.89 16.61
CA TRP A 299 -6.09 8.18 15.94
C TRP A 299 -7.56 8.53 15.80
N TYR A 300 -7.85 9.80 16.05
CA TYR A 300 -9.19 10.34 16.14
C TYR A 300 -9.38 11.53 15.19
N GLN A 301 -10.62 11.70 14.73
CA GLN A 301 -11.03 12.81 13.89
C GLN A 301 -12.36 13.39 14.38
N HIS A 302 -12.55 14.70 14.17
CA HIS A 302 -13.81 15.42 14.47
C HIS A 302 -14.30 15.35 15.93
N ARG A 303 -13.41 15.07 16.90
CA ARG A 303 -13.76 15.10 18.31
C ARG A 303 -13.91 16.52 18.86
N ASN A 304 -14.89 16.69 19.74
CA ASN A 304 -15.19 17.97 20.40
C ASN A 304 -14.07 18.43 21.36
N ASP A 305 -13.33 17.50 21.96
CA ASP A 305 -12.20 17.76 22.85
C ASP A 305 -10.89 18.02 22.11
N HIS A 306 -10.90 17.95 20.77
CA HIS A 306 -9.74 18.08 19.91
C HIS A 306 -8.65 17.01 20.13
N LEU A 307 -8.98 15.87 20.73
CA LEU A 307 -8.05 14.73 20.80
C LEU A 307 -7.78 14.20 19.39
N GLU A 308 -6.50 14.12 19.01
CA GLU A 308 -6.06 13.63 17.70
C GLU A 308 -5.41 12.25 17.81
N GLU A 309 -4.67 12.00 18.89
CA GLU A 309 -3.94 10.75 19.09
C GLU A 309 -3.93 10.36 20.57
N ARG A 310 -4.10 9.07 20.85
CA ARG A 310 -3.95 8.47 22.17
C ARG A 310 -3.10 7.22 22.07
N GLU A 311 -2.09 7.13 22.92
CA GLU A 311 -1.20 5.98 23.00
C GLU A 311 -1.21 5.43 24.43
N VAL A 312 -1.48 4.13 24.56
CA VAL A 312 -1.48 3.40 25.83
C VAL A 312 -0.42 2.33 25.76
N ASN A 313 0.58 2.42 26.63
CA ASN A 313 1.58 1.37 26.83
C ASN A 313 1.13 0.50 28.01
N GLU A 314 0.75 -0.75 27.72
CA GLU A 314 0.22 -1.70 28.70
C GLU A 314 1.31 -2.24 29.63
N VAL A 315 2.59 -2.21 29.22
CA VAL A 315 3.71 -2.69 30.02
C VAL A 315 4.02 -1.71 31.16
N ASP A 316 4.05 -0.41 30.84
CA ASP A 316 4.38 0.66 31.79
C ASP A 316 3.14 1.34 32.38
N SER A 317 1.94 0.97 31.92
CA SER A 317 0.66 1.62 32.24
C SER A 317 0.67 3.13 31.99
N PHE A 318 1.49 3.59 31.03
CA PHE A 318 1.63 4.99 30.66
C PHE A 318 0.67 5.35 29.52
N ILE A 319 0.02 6.50 29.63
CA ILE A 319 -0.93 7.01 28.64
C ILE A 319 -0.43 8.36 28.13
N THR A 320 -0.29 8.48 26.82
CA THR A 320 0.05 9.74 26.13
C THR A 320 -1.14 10.17 25.29
N GLU A 321 -1.53 11.44 25.40
CA GLU A 321 -2.62 12.02 24.62
C GLU A 321 -2.13 13.30 23.93
N SER A 322 -2.37 13.39 22.62
CA SER A 322 -2.02 14.53 21.79
C SER A 322 -3.29 15.19 21.27
N PHE A 323 -3.37 16.51 21.48
CA PHE A 323 -4.53 17.33 21.13
C PHE A 323 -4.17 18.37 20.07
N LYS A 324 -5.11 18.67 19.18
CA LYS A 324 -4.96 19.73 18.18
C LYS A 324 -4.70 21.06 18.86
N ARG A 325 -3.68 21.78 18.38
CA ARG A 325 -3.35 23.10 18.91
C ARG A 325 -4.41 24.13 18.50
N VAL A 326 -5.29 24.50 19.43
CA VAL A 326 -6.26 25.59 19.23
C VAL A 326 -5.55 26.93 19.42
N GLN A 327 -5.40 27.74 18.36
CA GLN A 327 -5.00 29.14 18.52
C GLN A 327 -6.11 29.90 19.24
N ARG A 328 -5.85 30.34 20.48
CA ARG A 328 -6.71 31.32 21.15
C ARG A 328 -6.54 32.67 20.45
N PHE A 329 -7.58 33.16 19.80
CA PHE A 329 -7.66 34.56 19.38
C PHE A 329 -7.48 35.45 20.62
N HIS A 330 -6.52 36.38 20.57
CA HIS A 330 -6.29 37.36 21.63
C HIS A 330 -7.57 38.17 21.86
N LEU A 331 -8.08 38.14 23.10
CA LEU A 331 -9.01 39.14 23.59
C LEU A 331 -8.31 40.50 23.54
N LEU A 332 -8.69 41.34 22.58
CA LEU A 332 -8.35 42.77 22.60
C LEU A 332 -9.03 43.38 23.83
N CYS A 333 -8.28 43.55 24.92
CA CYS A 333 -8.65 44.49 25.97
C CYS A 333 -8.78 45.88 25.35
N LYS A 334 -10.01 46.34 25.13
CA LYS A 334 -10.28 47.77 24.95
C LYS A 334 -10.19 48.42 26.33
N SER A 335 -9.08 49.09 26.60
CA SER A 335 -9.01 50.10 27.65
C SER A 335 -9.94 51.26 27.29
N SER A 336 -10.84 51.62 28.22
CA SER A 336 -11.69 52.81 28.15
C SER A 336 -10.90 54.09 28.33
#